data_AF-A0A2V6U6W3-F1
#
_entry.id   AF-A0A2V6U6W3-F1
#
_cell.length_a   1.000
_cell.length_b   1.000
_cell.length_c   1.000
_cell.angle_alpha   90.00
_cell.angle_beta   90.00
_cell.angle_gamma   90.00
#
_symmetry.space_group_name_H-M   'P 1'
#
loop_
_entity.id
_entity.type
_entity.pdbx_description
1 polymer ?
#
loop_
_entity_poly.entity_id
_entity_poly.type
_entity_poly.pdbx_seq_one_letter_code
_entity_poly.pdbx_strand_id
1 'polypeptide(L)' 'MARPGARDWYKDAVFYEVHVKAFMDANGDGIGDFAGLTERLDYVQELGVDCLWILPMYPSPLRDDGYDIAD' A
#
# COMPACT_ATOMS: atom_id res chain seq x y z
N MET A 1 -13.51 -9.40 19.18
CA MET A 1 -14.65 -8.80 19.91
C MET A 1 -14.51 -7.29 19.82
N ALA A 2 -15.28 -6.60 18.98
CA ALA A 2 -15.24 -5.14 18.89
C ALA A 2 -15.96 -4.52 20.11
N ARG A 3 -15.36 -3.50 20.73
CA ARG A 3 -15.90 -2.87 21.95
C ARG A 3 -17.07 -1.93 21.60
N PRO A 4 -18.16 -1.90 22.39
CA PRO A 4 -19.26 -0.95 22.18
C PRO A 4 -18.77 0.48 22.44
N GLY A 5 -19.00 1.38 21.48
CA GLY A 5 -18.47 2.76 21.48
C GLY A 5 -17.27 2.99 20.54
N ALA A 6 -16.79 1.94 19.86
CA ALA A 6 -15.76 2.08 18.83
C ALA A 6 -16.31 2.88 17.64
N ARG A 7 -15.82 4.12 17.46
CA ARG A 7 -15.92 4.81 16.17
C ARG A 7 -15.37 3.86 15.09
N ASP A 8 -16.04 3.80 13.94
CA ASP A 8 -15.52 3.05 12.80
C ASP A 8 -14.10 3.53 12.51
N TRP A 9 -13.11 2.65 12.65
CA TRP A 9 -11.69 3.03 12.68
C TRP A 9 -11.28 3.87 11.46
N TYR A 10 -11.85 3.55 10.30
CA TYR A 10 -11.54 4.18 9.03
C TYR A 10 -12.07 5.61 8.90
N LYS A 11 -13.03 6.03 9.75
CA LYS A 11 -13.63 7.38 9.67
C LYS A 11 -12.67 8.48 10.12
N ASP A 12 -11.73 8.14 11.00
CA ASP A 12 -10.73 9.07 11.54
C ASP A 12 -9.31 8.74 11.06
N ALA A 13 -9.14 7.68 10.26
CA ALA A 13 -7.84 7.18 9.82
C ALA A 13 -7.21 8.06 8.72
N VAL A 14 -5.91 8.30 8.83
CA VAL A 14 -5.08 8.85 7.76
C VAL A 14 -4.63 7.70 6.84
N PHE A 15 -5.08 7.73 5.59
CA PHE A 15 -4.69 6.76 4.57
C PHE A 15 -3.48 7.26 3.78
N TYR A 16 -2.53 6.37 3.54
CA TYR A 16 -1.44 6.58 2.60
C TYR A 16 -1.59 5.64 1.43
N GLU A 17 -1.90 6.22 0.27
CA GLU A 17 -2.01 5.49 -0.98
C GLU A 17 -0.61 5.25 -1.57
N VAL A 18 -0.31 4.00 -1.92
CA VAL A 18 1.03 3.62 -2.40
C VAL A 18 0.99 2.65 -3.58
N HIS A 19 1.78 3.00 -4.60
CA HIS A 19 2.04 2.14 -5.75
C HIS A 19 3.35 1.37 -5.52
N VAL A 20 3.25 0.07 -5.17
CA VAL A 20 4.42 -0.76 -4.79
C VAL A 20 5.53 -0.70 -5.84
N LYS A 21 5.18 -0.89 -7.11
CA LYS A 21 6.14 -0.85 -8.25
C LYS A 21 6.90 0.47 -8.43
N ALA A 22 6.42 1.56 -7.84
CA ALA A 22 7.03 2.89 -7.97
C ALA A 22 7.61 3.41 -6.64
N PHE A 23 7.49 2.64 -5.54
CA PHE A 23 7.81 3.14 -4.20
C PHE A 23 9.28 2.90 -3.81
N MET A 24 9.72 1.64 -3.74
CA MET A 24 11.10 1.29 -3.43
C MET A 24 11.45 -0.09 -4.00
N ASP A 25 12.53 -0.15 -4.77
CA ASP A 25 13.16 -1.37 -5.28
C ASP A 25 14.16 -1.89 -4.24
N ALA A 26 13.97 -3.11 -3.75
CA ALA A 26 14.88 -3.74 -2.78
C ALA A 26 15.84 -4.75 -3.43
N ASN A 27 15.58 -5.19 -4.66
CA ASN A 27 16.34 -6.25 -5.32
C ASN A 27 17.27 -5.74 -6.44
N GLY A 28 17.13 -4.49 -6.87
CA GLY A 28 17.95 -3.83 -7.88
C GLY A 28 17.50 -4.03 -9.32
N ASP A 29 16.27 -4.49 -9.58
CA ASP A 29 15.73 -4.72 -10.92
C ASP A 29 15.08 -3.46 -11.55
N GLY A 30 14.98 -2.36 -10.80
CA GLY A 30 14.40 -1.09 -11.22
C GLY A 30 12.90 -0.96 -10.99
N ILE A 31 12.25 -1.96 -10.39
CA ILE A 31 10.82 -1.98 -10.07
C ILE A 31 10.64 -2.13 -8.56
N GLY A 32 9.78 -1.30 -7.98
CA GLY A 32 9.49 -1.41 -6.56
C GLY A 32 8.78 -2.72 -6.17
N ASP A 33 9.06 -3.20 -4.97
CA ASP A 33 8.57 -4.49 -4.50
C ASP A 33 8.09 -4.43 -3.04
N PHE A 34 7.44 -5.50 -2.58
CA PHE A 34 6.91 -5.55 -1.21
C PHE A 34 8.01 -5.62 -0.15
N ALA A 35 9.21 -6.10 -0.46
CA ALA A 35 10.32 -6.05 0.48
C ALA A 35 10.76 -4.58 0.67
N GLY A 36 10.89 -3.81 -0.41
CA GLY A 36 11.17 -2.37 -0.37
C GLY A 36 10.09 -1.57 0.35
N LEU A 37 8.80 -1.89 0.15
CA LEU A 37 7.72 -1.29 0.94
C LEU A 37 7.87 -1.62 2.44
N THR A 38 8.16 -2.88 2.77
CA THR A 38 8.29 -3.34 4.16
C THR A 38 9.44 -2.63 4.89
N GLU A 39 10.57 -2.41 4.20
CA GLU A 39 11.73 -1.69 4.75
C GLU A 39 11.45 -0.22 5.10
N ARG A 40 10.33 0.35 4.61
CA ARG A 40 9.93 1.74 4.85
C ARG A 40 8.67 1.88 5.71
N LEU A 41 8.17 0.80 6.30
CA LEU A 41 6.99 0.90 7.17
C LEU A 41 7.23 1.83 8.37
N ASP A 42 8.44 1.86 8.93
CA ASP A 42 8.79 2.80 10.01
C ASP A 42 8.63 4.26 9.54
N TYR A 43 9.08 4.58 8.32
CA TYR A 43 8.88 5.91 7.72
C TYR A 43 7.40 6.24 7.53
N VAL A 44 6.61 5.29 7.01
CA VAL A 44 5.16 5.46 6.82
C VAL A 44 4.46 5.69 8.16
N GLN A 45 4.86 4.95 9.20
CA GLN A 45 4.32 5.11 10.54
C GLN A 45 4.71 6.47 11.16
N GLU A 46 5.96 6.91 10.99
CA GLU A 46 6.46 8.21 11.47
C GLU A 46 5.71 9.40 10.84
N LEU A 47 5.21 9.25 9.61
CA LEU A 47 4.32 10.24 8.98
C LEU A 47 2.96 10.40 9.69
N GLY A 48 2.59 9.48 10.58
CA GLY A 48 1.30 9.47 11.29
C GLY A 48 0.18 8.79 10.50
N VAL A 49 0.53 7.85 9.61
CA VAL A 49 -0.43 7.09 8.79
C VAL A 49 -1.02 5.94 9.61
N ASP A 50 -2.34 5.75 9.53
CA ASP A 50 -3.05 4.66 10.19
C ASP A 50 -3.27 3.45 9.27
N CYS A 51 -3.35 3.67 7.96
CA CYS A 51 -3.66 2.63 6.99
C CYS A 51 -2.98 2.85 5.63
N LEU A 52 -2.46 1.77 5.05
CA LEU A 52 -1.98 1.75 3.67
C LEU A 52 -3.13 1.37 2.72
N TRP A 53 -3.32 2.18 1.67
CA TRP A 53 -4.11 1.80 0.51
C TRP A 53 -3.16 1.41 -0.62
N ILE A 54 -3.09 0.11 -0.90
CA ILE A 54 -2.20 -0.45 -1.92
C ILE A 54 -2.89 -0.37 -3.29
N LEU A 55 -2.26 0.27 -4.27
CA LEU A 55 -2.67 0.25 -5.67
C LEU A 55 -2.57 -1.16 -6.28
N PRO A 56 -3.17 -1.41 -7.45
CA PRO A 56 -3.17 -2.73 -8.07
C PRO A 56 -1.79 -3.40 -8.14
N MET A 57 -1.75 -4.65 -7.69
CA MET A 57 -0.57 -5.48 -7.52
C MET A 57 -0.72 -6.87 -8.14
N TYR A 58 -1.90 -7.18 -8.67
CA TYR A 58 -2.16 -8.43 -9.40
C TYR A 58 -1.52 -8.42 -10.79
N PRO A 59 -1.33 -9.59 -11.42
CA PRO A 59 -0.97 -9.68 -12.82
C PRO A 59 -1.94 -8.89 -13.70
N SER A 60 -1.40 -8.08 -14.60
CA SER A 60 -2.17 -7.24 -15.53
C SER A 60 -1.38 -7.08 -16.84
N PRO A 61 -2.05 -6.94 -17.99
CA PRO A 61 -1.43 -6.57 -19.26
C PRO A 61 -1.01 -5.09 -19.32
N LEU A 62 -1.25 -4.33 -18.26
CA LEU A 62 -0.86 -2.93 -18.06
C LEU A 62 -1.42 -1.98 -19.13
N ARG A 63 -2.66 -2.21 -19.56
CA ARG A 63 -3.40 -1.29 -20.43
C ARG A 63 -4.02 -0.14 -19.61
N ASP A 64 -4.17 -0.34 -18.30
CA ASP A 64 -4.71 0.64 -17.35
C ASP A 64 -3.97 0.58 -16.00
N ASP A 65 -2.63 0.68 -16.03
CA ASP A 65 -1.75 0.74 -14.85
C ASP A 65 -2.03 -0.30 -13.74
N GLY A 66 -2.46 -1.50 -14.13
CA GLY A 66 -2.73 -2.61 -13.21
C GLY A 66 -4.19 -2.81 -12.85
N TYR A 67 -5.07 -1.85 -13.18
CA TYR A 67 -6.52 -1.98 -12.94
C TYR A 67 -7.19 -2.96 -13.91
N ASP A 68 -6.59 -3.24 -15.06
CA ASP A 68 -6.99 -4.28 -16.00
C ASP A 68 -6.46 -5.66 -15.59
N ILE A 69 -7.03 -6.22 -14.52
CA ILE A 69 -6.58 -7.48 -13.90
C ILE A 69 -6.71 -8.68 -14.86
N ALA A 70 -5.68 -9.54 -14.86
CA ALA A 70 -5.63 -10.75 -15.69
C ALA A 70 -5.94 -12.07 -14.93
N ASP A 71 -5.81 -12.11 -13.61
CA ASP A 71 -6.09 -13.25 -12.71
C ASP A 71 -6.42 -12.77 -11.29
#